data_AF-A0A4Q1TPV9-F1
#
_entry.id   AF-A0A4Q1TPV9-F1
#
_cell.length_a   1.000
_cell.length_b   1.000
_cell.length_c   1.000
_cell.angle_alpha   90.00
_cell.angle_beta   90.00
_cell.angle_gamma   90.00
#
_symmetry.space_group_name_H-M   'P 1'
#
loop_
_entity.id
_entity.type
_entity.pdbx_description
1 polymer ?
#
loop_
_entity_poly.entity_id
_entity_poly.type
_entity_poly.pdbx_seq_one_letter_code
_entity_poly.pdbx_strand_id
1 'polypeptide(L)'
;MNHEVFEEYVMTHCHAVSVFRQRATVYQRLKSTQGCPATKRDLAWEEKAVDAMVEQFICSAYCNLKRYIEEDERDPQQSWLDFIAQQDVLASLEASASQIVLHDE
;
A
#
# COMPACT_ATOMS: atom_id res chain seq x y z
N MET A 1 -11.93 -13.26 3.28
CA MET A 1 -11.45 -11.90 3.70
C MET A 1 -11.91 -10.83 2.70
N ASN A 2 -12.36 -9.66 3.16
CA ASN A 2 -12.68 -8.51 2.29
C ASN A 2 -11.56 -7.45 2.31
N HIS A 3 -11.63 -6.46 1.40
CA HIS A 3 -10.57 -5.44 1.26
C HIS A 3 -10.42 -4.56 2.51
N GLU A 4 -11.53 -4.08 3.07
CA GLU A 4 -11.53 -3.20 4.24
C GLU A 4 -10.88 -3.86 5.47
N VAL A 5 -11.21 -5.13 5.72
CA VAL A 5 -10.61 -5.93 6.80
C VAL A 5 -9.12 -6.14 6.59
N PHE A 6 -8.69 -6.37 5.35
CA PHE A 6 -7.28 -6.50 5.02
C PHE A 6 -6.52 -5.18 5.25
N GLU A 7 -7.09 -4.07 4.78
CA GLU A 7 -6.51 -2.74 4.95
C GLU A 7 -6.34 -2.38 6.42
N GLU A 8 -7.40 -2.53 7.22
CA GLU A 8 -7.36 -2.29 8.67
C GLU A 8 -6.30 -3.18 9.35
N TYR A 9 -6.23 -4.45 8.96
CA TYR A 9 -5.24 -5.38 9.47
C TYR A 9 -3.81 -4.92 9.16
N VAL A 10 -3.50 -4.58 7.91
CA VAL A 10 -2.17 -4.10 7.49
C VAL A 10 -1.80 -2.81 8.23
N MET A 11 -2.73 -1.85 8.32
CA MET A 11 -2.48 -0.58 9.01
C MET A 11 -2.22 -0.74 10.51
N THR A 12 -2.78 -1.78 11.13
CA THR A 12 -2.62 -2.06 12.55
C THR A 12 -1.34 -2.87 12.85
N HIS A 13 -0.93 -3.74 11.94
CA HIS A 13 0.11 -4.74 12.20
C HIS A 13 1.45 -4.47 11.50
N CYS A 14 1.53 -3.51 10.58
CA CYS A 14 2.81 -3.10 9.99
C CYS A 14 2.80 -1.62 9.54
N HIS A 15 3.96 -1.14 9.13
CA HIS A 15 4.13 0.25 8.69
C HIS A 15 4.13 0.42 7.16
N ALA A 16 3.78 -0.63 6.41
CA ALA A 16 3.85 -0.61 4.95
C ALA A 16 3.07 0.55 4.32
N VAL A 17 1.83 0.80 4.78
CA VAL A 17 0.98 1.88 4.25
C VAL A 17 1.56 3.26 4.55
N SER A 18 2.03 3.49 5.78
CA SER A 18 2.60 4.79 6.16
C SER A 18 3.94 5.06 5.46
N VAL A 19 4.80 4.04 5.35
CA VAL A 19 6.07 4.11 4.62
C VAL A 19 5.83 4.37 3.13
N PHE A 20 4.89 3.63 2.53
CA PHE A 20 4.54 3.80 1.12
C PHE A 20 4.00 5.22 0.87
N ARG A 21 3.08 5.71 1.71
CA ARG A 21 2.55 7.07 1.63
C ARG A 21 3.66 8.12 1.70
N GLN A 22 4.58 8.02 2.66
CA GLN A 22 5.71 8.95 2.78
C GLN A 22 6.55 8.98 1.50
N ARG A 23 6.85 7.82 0.92
CA ARG A 23 7.61 7.73 -0.33
C ARG A 23 6.84 8.24 -1.55
N ALA A 24 5.54 7.94 -1.64
CA ALA A 24 4.66 8.46 -2.68
C ALA A 24 4.60 9.99 -2.61
N THR A 25 4.54 10.59 -1.42
CA THR A 25 4.61 12.05 -1.25
C THR A 25 5.94 12.61 -1.76
N VAL A 26 7.07 11.99 -1.43
CA VAL A 26 8.38 12.42 -1.94
C VAL A 26 8.43 12.31 -3.47
N TYR A 27 7.95 11.21 -4.03
CA TYR A 27 7.86 11.00 -5.48
C TYR A 27 7.02 12.07 -6.19
N GLN A 28 5.81 12.35 -5.70
CA GLN A 28 4.94 13.39 -6.29
C GLN A 28 5.56 14.78 -6.19
N ARG A 29 6.23 15.10 -5.07
CA ARG A 29 6.94 16.38 -4.92
C ARG A 29 8.11 16.53 -5.87
N LEU A 30 8.90 15.49 -6.08
CA LEU A 30 10.00 15.50 -7.04
C LEU A 30 9.48 15.68 -8.48
N LYS A 31 8.35 15.04 -8.79
CA LYS A 31 7.68 15.18 -10.08
C LYS A 31 7.14 16.61 -10.30
N SER A 32 6.64 17.27 -9.27
CA SER A 32 6.07 18.63 -9.37
C SER A 32 7.11 19.77 -9.29
N THR A 33 8.28 19.53 -8.70
CA THR A 33 9.35 20.55 -8.55
C THR A 33 10.19 20.80 -9.81
N GLN A 34 9.87 20.17 -10.95
CA GLN A 34 10.49 20.45 -12.25
C GLN A 34 10.09 21.83 -12.85
N GLY A 35 10.14 22.91 -12.07
CA GLY A 35 10.32 24.26 -12.62
C GLY A 35 9.56 25.43 -12.00
N CYS A 36 8.58 25.23 -11.11
CA CYS A 36 7.77 26.34 -10.55
C CYS A 36 7.37 26.13 -9.08
N PRO A 37 7.11 27.22 -8.31
CA PRO A 37 6.52 27.11 -6.98
C PRO A 37 5.13 26.45 -7.04
N ALA A 38 4.91 25.40 -6.25
CA ALA A 38 3.62 24.71 -6.19
C ALA A 38 2.51 25.65 -5.71
N THR A 39 1.41 25.74 -6.45
CA THR A 39 0.21 26.44 -6.02
C THR A 39 -0.57 25.58 -5.01
N LYS A 40 -1.51 26.18 -4.26
CA LYS A 40 -2.42 25.41 -3.38
C LYS A 40 -3.22 24.35 -4.13
N ARG A 41 -3.53 24.58 -5.40
CA ARG A 41 -4.20 23.60 -6.26
C ARG A 41 -3.26 22.41 -6.48
N ASP A 42 -2.01 22.67 -6.85
CA ASP A 42 -1.02 21.61 -7.11
C ASP A 42 -0.82 20.71 -5.89
N LEU A 43 -0.75 21.28 -4.69
CA LEU A 43 -0.67 20.50 -3.43
C LEU A 43 -1.89 19.58 -3.21
N ALA A 44 -3.10 20.03 -3.53
CA ALA A 44 -4.29 19.20 -3.42
C ALA A 44 -4.33 18.07 -4.49
N TRP A 45 -3.79 18.34 -5.68
CA TRP A 45 -3.63 17.32 -6.72
C TRP A 45 -2.55 16.30 -6.37
N GLU A 46 -1.45 16.74 -5.78
CA GLU A 46 -0.40 15.86 -5.24
C GLU A 46 -0.96 14.92 -4.17
N GLU A 47 -1.70 15.43 -3.18
CA GLU A 47 -2.30 14.60 -2.13
C GLU A 47 -3.26 13.56 -2.73
N LYS A 48 -4.11 13.97 -3.68
CA LYS A 48 -5.01 13.04 -4.38
C LYS A 48 -4.25 11.96 -5.16
N ALA A 49 -3.10 12.31 -5.75
CA ALA A 49 -2.26 11.36 -6.44
C ALA A 49 -1.58 10.38 -5.47
N VAL A 50 -1.14 10.87 -4.30
CA VAL A 50 -0.62 10.03 -3.21
C VAL A 50 -1.68 9.05 -2.75
N ASP A 51 -2.91 9.51 -2.49
CA ASP A 51 -4.03 8.66 -2.08
C ASP A 51 -4.32 7.57 -3.11
N ALA A 52 -4.33 7.92 -4.40
CA ALA A 52 -4.52 6.94 -5.47
C ALA A 52 -3.40 5.90 -5.53
N MET A 53 -2.15 6.30 -5.28
CA MET A 53 -1.02 5.37 -5.22
C MET A 53 -1.15 4.42 -4.03
N VAL A 54 -1.56 4.92 -2.85
CA VAL A 54 -1.77 4.12 -1.64
C VAL A 54 -2.90 3.12 -1.85
N GLU A 55 -4.03 3.56 -2.40
CA GLU A 55 -5.17 2.69 -2.74
C GLU A 55 -4.73 1.57 -3.69
N GLN A 56 -3.98 1.91 -4.75
CA GLN A 56 -3.49 0.92 -5.70
C GLN A 56 -2.51 -0.07 -5.05
N PHE A 57 -1.65 0.39 -4.15
CA PHE A 57 -0.74 -0.48 -3.40
C PHE A 57 -1.51 -1.51 -2.57
N ILE A 58 -2.48 -1.06 -1.76
CA ILE A 58 -3.30 -1.94 -0.91
C ILE A 58 -4.15 -2.88 -1.76
N CYS A 59 -4.83 -2.36 -2.79
CA CYS A 59 -5.63 -3.16 -3.71
C CYS A 59 -4.78 -4.24 -4.39
N SER A 60 -3.57 -3.92 -4.82
CA SER A 60 -2.68 -4.90 -5.48
C SER A 60 -2.24 -6.01 -4.54
N ALA A 61 -1.89 -5.65 -3.29
CA ALA A 61 -1.55 -6.60 -2.24
C ALA A 61 -2.73 -7.52 -1.94
N TYR A 62 -3.92 -6.96 -1.71
CA TYR A 62 -5.15 -7.71 -1.46
C TYR A 62 -5.50 -8.65 -2.61
N CYS A 63 -5.48 -8.16 -3.85
CA CYS A 63 -5.79 -8.96 -5.03
C CYS A 63 -4.83 -10.13 -5.20
N ASN A 64 -3.54 -9.94 -4.90
CA ASN A 64 -2.57 -11.02 -4.93
C ASN A 64 -2.81 -12.02 -3.80
N LEU A 65 -2.94 -11.56 -2.56
CA LEU A 65 -3.20 -12.41 -1.38
C LEU A 65 -4.44 -13.29 -1.56
N LYS A 66 -5.55 -12.68 -1.99
CA LYS A 66 -6.84 -13.38 -2.17
C LYS A 66 -6.78 -14.53 -3.17
N ARG A 67 -5.84 -14.51 -4.12
CA ARG A 67 -5.68 -15.61 -5.11
C ARG A 67 -5.05 -16.87 -4.50
N TYR A 68 -4.36 -16.74 -3.38
CA TYR A 68 -3.59 -17.84 -2.77
C TYR A 68 -4.19 -18.34 -1.46
N ILE A 69 -5.11 -17.57 -0.85
CA ILE A 69 -5.83 -18.03 0.34
C ILE A 69 -6.90 -19.03 -0.10
N GLU A 70 -6.70 -20.29 0.26
CA GLU A 70 -7.78 -21.28 0.31
C GLU A 70 -8.58 -21.03 1.60
N GLU A 71 -9.81 -20.53 1.47
CA GLU A 71 -10.66 -20.28 2.65
C GLU A 71 -11.23 -21.61 3.17
N ASP A 72 -10.92 -21.97 4.43
CA ASP A 72 -11.65 -23.03 5.13
C ASP A 72 -13.07 -22.52 5.46
N GLU A 73 -14.11 -23.24 5.01
CA GLU A 73 -15.50 -22.89 5.29
C GLU A 73 -15.85 -22.85 6.78
N ARG A 74 -15.06 -23.54 7.63
CA ARG A 74 -15.28 -23.63 9.08
C ARG A 74 -14.62 -22.50 9.85
N ASP A 75 -13.48 -22.01 9.37
CA ASP A 75 -12.77 -20.87 9.96
C ASP A 75 -12.13 -20.00 8.87
N PRO A 76 -12.96 -19.23 8.13
CA PRO A 76 -12.49 -18.43 7.03
C PRO A 76 -11.60 -17.28 7.52
N GLN A 77 -11.70 -16.87 8.79
CA GLN A 77 -10.87 -15.80 9.34
C GLN A 77 -9.48 -16.31 9.72
N GLN A 78 -9.39 -17.43 10.42
CA GLN A 78 -8.10 -18.00 10.81
C GLN A 78 -7.28 -18.41 9.58
N SER A 79 -7.94 -18.90 8.52
CA SER A 79 -7.27 -19.33 7.28
C SER A 79 -6.37 -18.25 6.65
N TRP A 80 -6.85 -17.01 6.55
CA TRP A 80 -6.04 -15.93 5.95
C TRP A 80 -5.01 -15.36 6.93
N LEU A 81 -5.30 -15.35 8.24
CA LEU A 81 -4.34 -14.93 9.26
C LEU A 81 -3.14 -15.88 9.29
N ASP A 82 -3.38 -17.18 9.26
CA ASP A 82 -2.36 -18.21 9.20
C ASP A 82 -1.53 -18.07 7.92
N PHE A 83 -2.19 -17.84 6.78
CA PHE A 83 -1.49 -17.60 5.52
C PHE A 83 -0.59 -16.36 5.58
N ILE A 84 -1.08 -15.24 6.11
CA ILE A 84 -0.30 -14.00 6.26
C ILE A 84 0.95 -14.23 7.12
N ALA A 85 0.80 -14.99 8.22
CA ALA A 85 1.90 -15.30 9.11
C ALA A 85 2.90 -16.28 8.48
N GLN A 86 2.42 -17.35 7.83
CA GLN A 86 3.28 -18.38 7.23
C GLN A 86 4.08 -17.88 6.03
N GLN A 87 3.53 -16.93 5.27
CA GLN A 87 4.16 -16.37 4.08
C GLN A 87 4.88 -15.04 4.34
N ASP A 88 5.02 -14.63 5.61
CA ASP A 88 5.65 -13.36 5.99
C ASP A 88 5.13 -12.16 5.17
N VAL A 89 3.81 -12.10 4.95
CA VAL A 89 3.22 -11.14 4.00
C VAL A 89 3.44 -9.71 4.48
N LEU A 90 3.33 -9.45 5.78
CA LEU A 90 3.57 -8.11 6.34
C LEU A 90 4.99 -7.63 6.10
N ALA A 91 6.00 -8.48 6.30
CA ALA A 91 7.39 -8.15 6.05
C ALA A 91 7.65 -7.91 4.54
N SER A 92 7.05 -8.74 3.68
CA SER A 92 7.10 -8.56 2.23
C SER A 92 6.47 -7.24 1.77
N LEU A 93 5.37 -6.83 2.42
CA LEU A 93 4.71 -5.55 2.16
C LEU A 93 5.55 -4.37 2.63
N GLU A 94 6.20 -4.45 3.79
CA GLU A 94 7.11 -3.39 4.27
C GLU A 94 8.33 -3.23 3.36
N ALA A 95 8.90 -4.35 2.88
CA ALA A 95 9.98 -4.33 1.90
C ALA A 95 9.53 -3.69 0.58
N SER A 96 8.36 -4.07 0.07
CA SER A 96 7.78 -3.52 -1.16
C SER A 96 7.44 -2.03 -1.03
N ALA A 97 6.89 -1.62 0.12
CA ALA A 97 6.62 -0.22 0.43
C ALA A 97 7.90 0.62 0.40
N SER A 98 9.00 0.04 0.88
CA SER A 98 10.34 0.61 0.86
C SER A 98 11.04 0.54 -0.50
N GLN A 99 10.37 0.09 -1.54
CA GLN A 99 10.90 -0.05 -2.89
C GLN A 99 10.16 0.81 -3.91
N ILE A 100 9.37 1.81 -3.51
CA ILE A 100 8.98 2.87 -4.47
C ILE A 100 10.29 3.46 -5.01
N VAL A 101 10.67 2.99 -6.19
CA VAL A 101 11.80 3.49 -6.94
C VAL A 101 11.33 4.82 -7.47
N LEU A 102 12.02 5.88 -7.06
CA LEU A 102 12.06 7.12 -7.80
C LEU A 102 12.66 6.75 -9.16
N HIS A 103 11.84 6.25 -10.09
CA HIS A 103 12.26 6.03 -11.47
C HIS A 103 12.40 7.43 -12.05
N ASP A 104 13.61 7.98 -11.93
CA ASP A 104 14.18 8.88 -12.91
C ASP A 104 14.28 8.10 -14.22
N GLU A 105 13.26 8.22 -15.07
CA GLU A 105 13.39 8.04 -16.52
C GLU A 105 12.92 9.33 -17.21
#